data_AF-A0A7S1FY06-F1
#
_entry.id   AF-A0A7S1FY06-F1
#
_cell.length_a   1.000
_cell.length_b   1.000
_cell.length_c   1.000
_cell.angle_alpha   90.00
_cell.angle_beta   90.00
_cell.angle_gamma   90.00
#
_symmetry.space_group_name_H-M   'P 1'
#
loop_
_entity.id
_entity.type
_entity.pdbx_description
1 polymer ?
#
loop_
_entity_poly.entity_id
_entity_poly.type
_entity_poly.pdbx_seq_one_letter_code
_entity_poly.pdbx_strand_id
1 'polypeptide(L)'
;KEFPLLNSFDTTLEKEVYGELENSWKIHCKELRSKVVLAVNIFSELTYIKMEVESSLKNLQGYVFDALNNASQFQDHWYAQILHFFRLANIRPSPTKKDLGILAINPGHIEIFNPLLSKKAQENVKIAIIIWLELCVLEDKCNFLLSFEHENVVSHKDFLKELTSVREWNVLQHPYWLVFEMEQNIRIRPEQYTITNHLIENRGNVVQLNMGLGKTRVILPMLILYWSSDLEKNAIPRLCI
;
A
#
# COMPACT_ATOMS: atom_id res chain seq x y z
N LYS A 1 6.44 13.45 32.30
CA LYS A 1 7.71 14.20 32.35
C LYS A 1 7.35 15.64 32.02
N GLU A 2 7.89 16.60 32.75
CA GLU A 2 7.68 18.02 32.45
C GLU A 2 8.39 18.39 31.14
N PHE A 3 7.93 19.47 30.50
CA PHE A 3 8.50 19.98 29.26
C PHE A 3 9.89 20.58 29.55
N PRO A 4 10.95 20.19 28.82
CA PRO A 4 12.33 20.50 29.20
C PRO A 4 12.79 21.93 28.87
N LEU A 5 12.02 22.72 28.13
CA LEU A 5 12.39 24.09 27.77
C LEU A 5 11.84 25.10 28.78
N LEU A 6 12.68 26.06 29.17
CA LEU A 6 12.32 27.15 30.08
C LEU A 6 11.48 28.21 29.33
N ASN A 7 10.48 28.75 30.03
CA ASN A 7 9.56 29.77 29.53
C ASN A 7 10.21 31.16 29.61
N SER A 8 10.84 31.61 28.53
CA SER A 8 11.17 33.03 28.30
C SER A 8 10.45 33.46 27.03
N PHE A 9 9.40 34.27 27.16
CA PHE A 9 8.52 34.63 26.04
C PHE A 9 8.62 36.13 25.75
N ASP A 10 9.32 36.51 24.68
CA ASP A 10 9.43 37.90 24.26
C ASP A 10 8.60 38.21 23.01
N THR A 11 8.23 37.20 22.20
CA THR A 11 7.42 37.39 20.98
C THR A 11 6.19 36.47 20.87
N THR A 12 5.20 36.87 20.04
CA THR A 12 3.99 36.07 19.75
C THR A 12 4.30 34.78 19.01
N LEU A 13 5.27 34.82 18.08
CA LEU A 13 5.75 33.67 17.31
C LEU A 13 6.41 32.62 18.23
N GLU A 14 7.21 33.06 19.21
CA GLU A 14 7.79 32.14 20.20
C GLU A 14 6.71 31.40 21.00
N LYS A 15 5.60 32.06 21.36
CA LYS A 15 4.50 31.40 22.08
C LYS A 15 3.81 30.33 21.23
N GLU A 16 3.62 30.57 19.93
CA GLU A 16 3.05 29.56 19.02
C GLU A 16 3.99 28.36 18.86
N VAL A 17 5.28 28.62 18.60
CA VAL A 17 6.29 27.57 18.45
C VAL A 17 6.44 26.75 19.74
N TYR A 18 6.45 27.40 20.91
CA TYR A 18 6.48 26.69 22.19
C TYR A 18 5.21 25.87 22.43
N GLY A 19 4.04 26.38 22.04
CA GLY A 19 2.79 25.62 22.12
C GLY A 19 2.82 24.36 21.26
N GLU A 20 3.34 24.46 20.03
CA GLU A 20 3.53 23.30 19.15
C GLU A 20 4.54 22.29 19.73
N LEU A 21 5.68 22.77 20.24
CA LEU A 21 6.71 21.92 20.83
C LEU A 21 6.23 21.23 22.11
N GLU A 22 5.47 21.92 22.95
CA GLU A 22 4.89 21.35 24.17
C GLU A 22 3.86 20.27 23.82
N ASN A 23 3.02 20.51 22.80
CA ASN A 23 2.08 19.51 22.30
C ASN A 23 2.82 18.29 21.73
N SER A 24 3.86 18.50 20.93
CA SER A 24 4.71 17.42 20.41
C SER A 24 5.37 16.61 21.54
N TRP A 25 5.87 17.28 22.58
CA TRP A 25 6.45 16.64 23.75
C TRP A 25 5.43 15.84 24.56
N LYS A 26 4.22 16.37 24.75
CA LYS A 26 3.11 15.67 25.41
C LYS A 26 2.74 14.41 24.65
N ILE A 27 2.68 14.47 23.31
CA ILE A 27 2.43 13.32 22.44
C ILE A 27 3.55 12.29 22.58
N HIS A 28 4.81 12.70 22.44
CA HIS A 28 5.98 11.82 22.62
C HIS A 28 6.01 11.15 24.01
N CYS A 29 5.64 11.90 25.06
CA CYS A 29 5.54 11.35 26.42
C CYS A 29 4.37 10.38 26.59
N LYS A 30 3.27 10.55 25.85
CA LYS A 30 2.14 9.61 25.83
C LYS A 30 2.51 8.32 25.10
N GLU A 31 3.18 8.41 23.94
CA GLU A 31 3.68 7.23 23.20
C GLU A 31 4.61 6.36 24.03
N LEU A 32 5.52 6.97 24.81
CA LEU A 32 6.43 6.26 25.72
C LEU A 32 5.71 5.54 26.88
N ARG A 33 4.45 5.92 27.19
CA ARG A 33 3.69 5.42 28.35
C ARG A 33 2.67 4.35 27.99
N SER A 34 2.37 4.15 26.71
CA SER A 34 1.56 3.03 26.24
C SER A 34 2.35 1.74 26.44
N LYS A 35 2.30 1.18 27.65
CA LYS A 35 2.77 -0.19 27.91
C LYS A 35 1.83 -1.11 27.15
N VAL A 36 2.18 -1.41 25.91
CA VAL A 36 1.51 -2.45 25.13
C VAL A 36 1.78 -3.75 25.86
N VAL A 37 0.75 -4.32 26.48
CA VAL A 37 0.83 -5.66 27.05
C VAL A 37 0.73 -6.62 25.87
N LEU A 38 1.89 -7.13 25.46
CA LEU A 38 1.95 -8.16 24.43
C LEU A 38 1.34 -9.44 25.00
N ALA A 39 0.39 -10.02 24.28
CA ALA A 39 -0.13 -11.36 24.59
C ALA A 39 1.01 -12.39 24.48
N VAL A 40 0.95 -13.44 25.31
CA VAL A 40 2.01 -14.46 25.43
C VAL A 40 2.21 -15.26 24.12
N ASN A 41 1.22 -15.23 23.21
CA ASN A 41 1.16 -16.10 22.02
C ASN A 41 1.18 -15.35 20.67
N ILE A 42 1.66 -14.10 20.63
CA ILE A 42 1.62 -13.28 19.40
C ILE A 42 2.33 -13.97 18.22
N PHE A 43 3.50 -14.58 18.42
CA PHE A 43 4.24 -15.21 17.33
C PHE A 43 3.57 -16.46 16.78
N SER A 44 2.92 -17.26 17.63
CA SER A 44 2.10 -18.40 17.16
C SER A 44 0.87 -17.94 16.38
N GLU A 45 0.25 -16.81 16.74
CA GLU A 45 -0.86 -16.24 15.97
C GLU A 45 -0.37 -15.65 14.65
N LEU A 46 0.75 -14.92 14.65
CA LEU A 46 1.34 -14.35 13.44
C LEU A 46 1.77 -15.43 12.44
N THR A 47 2.34 -16.53 12.92
CA THR A 47 2.69 -17.68 12.06
C THR A 47 1.46 -18.34 11.47
N TYR A 48 0.39 -18.49 12.26
CA TYR A 48 -0.90 -18.98 11.75
C TYR A 48 -1.48 -18.07 10.66
N ILE A 49 -1.54 -16.76 10.92
CA ILE A 49 -2.02 -15.77 9.95
C ILE A 49 -1.16 -15.80 8.68
N LYS A 50 0.16 -15.88 8.81
CA LYS A 50 1.06 -15.98 7.66
C LYS A 50 0.73 -17.21 6.80
N MET A 51 0.53 -18.38 7.41
CA MET A 51 0.17 -19.60 6.66
C MET A 51 -1.17 -19.45 5.93
N GLU A 52 -2.16 -18.81 6.57
CA GLU A 52 -3.47 -18.54 5.95
C GLU A 52 -3.35 -17.57 4.75
N VAL A 53 -2.54 -16.52 4.90
CA VAL A 53 -2.23 -15.56 3.83
C VAL A 53 -1.52 -16.24 2.66
N GLU A 54 -0.50 -17.05 2.90
CA GLU A 54 0.22 -17.80 1.86
C GLU A 54 -0.70 -18.78 1.11
N SER A 55 -1.62 -19.44 1.80
CA SER A 55 -2.63 -20.31 1.19
C SER A 55 -3.59 -19.52 0.30
N SER A 56 -4.10 -18.40 0.83
CA SER A 56 -5.02 -17.51 0.12
C SER A 56 -4.37 -16.88 -1.11
N LEU A 57 -3.09 -16.49 -1.02
CA LEU A 57 -2.29 -15.97 -2.13
C LEU A 57 -2.16 -16.98 -3.26
N LYS A 58 -1.84 -18.25 -2.95
CA LYS A 58 -1.74 -19.31 -3.96
C LYS A 58 -3.08 -19.55 -4.65
N ASN A 59 -4.17 -19.58 -3.88
CA ASN A 59 -5.51 -19.80 -4.42
C ASN A 59 -5.97 -18.64 -5.33
N LEU A 60 -5.78 -17.39 -4.89
CA LEU A 60 -6.12 -16.21 -5.67
C LEU A 60 -5.21 -16.06 -6.90
N GLN A 61 -3.92 -16.37 -6.76
CA GLN A 61 -3.02 -16.39 -7.91
C GLN A 61 -3.49 -17.42 -8.93
N GLY A 62 -3.83 -18.65 -8.51
CA GLY A 62 -4.41 -19.66 -9.38
C GLY A 62 -5.66 -19.15 -10.09
N TYR A 63 -6.62 -18.59 -9.35
CA TYR A 63 -7.86 -18.02 -9.89
C TYR A 63 -7.61 -16.93 -10.93
N VAL A 64 -6.75 -15.95 -10.63
CA VAL A 64 -6.45 -14.83 -11.55
C VAL A 64 -5.73 -15.33 -12.79
N PHE A 65 -4.73 -16.19 -12.64
CA PHE A 65 -3.99 -16.74 -13.78
C PHE A 65 -4.89 -17.65 -14.63
N ASP A 66 -5.78 -18.43 -14.03
CA ASP A 66 -6.74 -19.25 -14.75
C ASP A 66 -7.75 -18.37 -15.50
N ALA A 67 -8.25 -17.31 -14.89
CA ALA A 67 -9.17 -16.38 -15.54
C ALA A 67 -8.51 -15.64 -16.72
N LEU A 68 -7.24 -15.27 -16.61
CA LEU A 68 -6.50 -14.60 -17.69
C LEU A 68 -6.00 -15.60 -18.75
N ASN A 69 -5.67 -16.83 -18.36
CA ASN A 69 -5.10 -17.80 -19.29
C ASN A 69 -6.14 -18.66 -20.00
N ASN A 70 -7.25 -18.99 -19.34
CA ASN A 70 -8.20 -19.98 -19.83
C ASN A 70 -9.47 -19.30 -20.33
N ALA A 71 -9.94 -19.77 -21.48
CA ALA A 71 -11.14 -19.27 -22.14
C ALA A 71 -12.44 -19.82 -21.51
N SER A 72 -12.40 -21.01 -20.88
CA SER A 72 -13.56 -21.61 -20.21
C SER A 72 -13.17 -22.83 -19.35
N GLN A 73 -14.11 -23.31 -18.52
CA GLN A 73 -14.03 -24.62 -17.85
C GLN A 73 -14.09 -25.81 -18.82
N PHE A 74 -14.45 -25.58 -20.09
CA PHE A 74 -14.53 -26.61 -21.13
C PHE A 74 -13.26 -26.58 -21.97
N GLN A 75 -12.35 -27.52 -21.70
CA GLN A 75 -11.06 -27.67 -22.40
C GLN A 75 -11.21 -27.88 -23.91
N ASP A 76 -12.38 -28.32 -24.38
CA ASP A 76 -12.65 -28.69 -25.78
C ASP A 76 -13.23 -27.55 -26.65
N HIS A 77 -13.40 -26.34 -26.12
CA HIS A 77 -13.91 -25.25 -26.95
C HIS A 77 -12.83 -24.75 -27.92
N TRP A 78 -13.12 -24.73 -29.22
CA TRP A 78 -12.21 -24.30 -30.30
C TRP A 78 -11.51 -22.96 -30.02
N TYR A 79 -12.20 -22.02 -29.35
CA TYR A 79 -11.62 -20.73 -28.99
C TYR A 79 -10.48 -20.84 -27.96
N ALA A 80 -10.56 -21.77 -27.00
CA ALA A 80 -9.49 -21.98 -26.03
C ALA A 80 -8.19 -22.41 -26.74
N GLN A 81 -8.33 -23.27 -27.76
CA GLN A 81 -7.23 -23.71 -28.61
C GLN A 81 -6.67 -22.53 -29.43
N ILE A 82 -7.53 -21.68 -30.01
CA ILE A 82 -7.09 -20.48 -30.74
C ILE A 82 -6.33 -19.49 -29.85
N LEU A 83 -6.81 -19.25 -28.63
CA LEU A 83 -6.14 -18.37 -27.69
C LEU A 83 -4.75 -18.90 -27.32
N HIS A 84 -4.63 -20.23 -27.18
CA HIS A 84 -3.34 -20.89 -27.00
C HIS A 84 -2.43 -20.73 -28.24
N PHE A 85 -2.96 -20.93 -29.45
CA PHE A 85 -2.20 -20.69 -30.69
C PHE A 85 -1.72 -19.25 -30.83
N PHE A 86 -2.55 -18.26 -30.51
CA PHE A 86 -2.14 -16.86 -30.55
C PHE A 86 -1.00 -16.55 -29.57
N ARG A 87 -0.94 -17.24 -28.42
CA ARG A 87 0.20 -17.10 -27.50
C ARG A 87 1.46 -17.76 -28.03
N LEU A 88 1.35 -18.98 -28.58
CA LEU A 88 2.49 -19.66 -29.21
C LEU A 88 3.06 -18.86 -30.40
N ALA A 89 2.20 -18.17 -31.14
CA ALA A 89 2.59 -17.28 -32.22
C ALA A 89 3.10 -15.90 -31.75
N ASN A 90 3.20 -15.65 -30.43
CA ASN A 90 3.54 -14.36 -29.83
C ASN A 90 2.61 -13.20 -30.25
N ILE A 91 1.38 -13.50 -30.67
CA ILE A 91 0.35 -12.50 -31.02
C ILE A 91 -0.31 -11.97 -29.75
N ARG A 92 -0.46 -12.80 -28.71
CA ARG A 92 -0.95 -12.37 -27.40
C ARG A 92 0.02 -12.73 -26.28
N PRO A 93 0.20 -11.84 -25.28
CA PRO A 93 1.10 -12.11 -24.15
C PRO A 93 0.50 -13.15 -23.18
N SER A 94 1.38 -13.83 -22.46
CA SER A 94 1.04 -14.56 -21.24
C SER A 94 1.16 -13.61 -20.04
N PRO A 95 0.18 -13.60 -19.12
CA PRO A 95 0.22 -12.73 -17.95
C PRO A 95 1.36 -13.17 -17.04
N THR A 96 2.11 -12.19 -16.54
CA THR A 96 3.12 -12.36 -15.49
C THR A 96 2.64 -11.69 -14.20
N LYS A 97 3.32 -11.97 -13.07
CA LYS A 97 2.98 -11.34 -11.78
C LYS A 97 3.08 -9.81 -11.83
N LYS A 98 4.00 -9.25 -12.63
CA LYS A 98 4.17 -7.80 -12.81
C LYS A 98 3.00 -7.19 -13.55
N ASP A 99 2.45 -7.92 -14.52
CA ASP A 99 1.29 -7.45 -15.30
C ASP A 99 0.05 -7.28 -14.41
N LEU A 100 -0.07 -8.03 -13.31
CA LEU A 100 -1.17 -7.86 -12.36
C LEU A 100 -1.21 -6.45 -11.77
N GLY A 101 -0.05 -5.84 -11.48
CA GLY A 101 0.01 -4.46 -11.00
C GLY A 101 -0.54 -3.47 -12.04
N ILE A 102 -0.18 -3.67 -13.31
CA ILE A 102 -0.69 -2.85 -14.43
C ILE A 102 -2.20 -3.05 -14.60
N LEU A 103 -2.68 -4.29 -14.50
CA LEU A 103 -4.09 -4.64 -14.62
C LEU A 103 -4.95 -4.07 -13.48
N ALA A 104 -4.38 -3.91 -12.28
CA ALA A 104 -5.06 -3.26 -11.15
C ALA A 104 -5.36 -1.78 -11.45
N ILE A 105 -4.43 -1.09 -12.12
CA ILE A 105 -4.52 0.33 -12.49
C ILE A 105 -5.43 0.48 -13.72
N ASN A 106 -5.14 -0.27 -14.79
CA ASN A 106 -5.80 -0.19 -16.09
C ASN A 106 -6.57 -1.49 -16.40
N PRO A 107 -7.84 -1.63 -15.97
CA PRO A 107 -8.60 -2.85 -16.15
C PRO A 107 -8.93 -3.15 -17.62
N GLY A 108 -8.88 -2.16 -18.51
CA GLY A 108 -9.06 -2.37 -19.96
C GLY A 108 -7.99 -3.29 -20.56
N HIS A 109 -6.82 -3.41 -19.94
CA HIS A 109 -5.77 -4.33 -20.40
C HIS A 109 -6.12 -5.80 -20.15
N ILE A 110 -7.14 -6.12 -19.34
CA ILE A 110 -7.61 -7.50 -19.14
C ILE A 110 -8.04 -8.13 -20.48
N GLU A 111 -8.64 -7.35 -21.38
CA GLU A 111 -9.07 -7.80 -22.71
C GLU A 111 -7.91 -8.19 -23.64
N ILE A 112 -6.71 -7.63 -23.39
CA ILE A 112 -5.49 -7.97 -24.12
C ILE A 112 -5.07 -9.41 -23.80
N PHE A 113 -5.24 -9.82 -22.54
CA PHE A 113 -4.89 -11.17 -22.10
C PHE A 113 -6.01 -12.17 -22.39
N ASN A 114 -7.26 -11.80 -22.09
CA ASN A 114 -8.43 -12.62 -22.34
C ASN A 114 -9.64 -11.79 -22.82
N PRO A 115 -9.88 -11.72 -24.14
CA PRO A 115 -11.00 -10.96 -24.71
C PRO A 115 -12.37 -11.61 -24.49
N LEU A 116 -12.44 -12.84 -23.97
CA LEU A 116 -13.71 -13.54 -23.73
C LEU A 116 -14.37 -13.18 -22.42
N LEU A 117 -13.63 -12.53 -21.51
CA LEU A 117 -14.17 -12.16 -20.23
C LEU A 117 -15.27 -11.12 -20.43
N SER A 118 -16.49 -11.47 -20.00
CA SER A 118 -17.57 -10.51 -19.88
C SER A 118 -17.15 -9.34 -18.99
N LYS A 119 -17.74 -8.16 -19.17
CA LYS A 119 -17.43 -6.97 -18.34
C LYS A 119 -17.52 -7.25 -16.84
N LYS A 120 -18.54 -8.03 -16.42
CA LYS A 120 -18.69 -8.47 -15.03
C LYS A 120 -17.56 -9.39 -14.56
N ALA A 121 -17.10 -10.29 -15.42
CA ALA A 121 -15.95 -11.14 -15.11
C ALA A 121 -14.65 -10.34 -15.04
N GLN A 122 -14.46 -9.33 -15.89
CA GLN A 122 -13.31 -8.43 -15.83
C GLN A 122 -13.30 -7.65 -14.50
N GLU A 123 -14.45 -7.17 -14.03
CA GLU A 123 -14.58 -6.52 -12.72
C GLU A 123 -14.22 -7.46 -11.57
N ASN A 124 -14.69 -8.71 -11.61
CA ASN A 124 -14.34 -9.71 -10.61
C ASN A 124 -12.83 -10.03 -10.61
N VAL A 125 -12.22 -10.15 -11.79
CA VAL A 125 -10.77 -10.34 -11.93
C VAL A 125 -10.01 -9.13 -11.39
N LYS A 126 -10.47 -7.91 -11.66
CA LYS A 126 -9.90 -6.69 -11.09
C LYS A 126 -9.93 -6.72 -9.56
N ILE A 127 -11.08 -7.03 -8.96
CA ILE A 127 -11.21 -7.13 -7.50
C ILE A 127 -10.28 -8.21 -6.95
N ALA A 128 -10.22 -9.38 -7.60
CA ALA A 128 -9.32 -10.46 -7.20
C ALA A 128 -7.83 -10.05 -7.27
N ILE A 129 -7.43 -9.30 -8.30
CA ILE A 129 -6.08 -8.74 -8.43
C ILE A 129 -5.78 -7.76 -7.29
N ILE A 130 -6.72 -6.88 -6.96
CA ILE A 130 -6.56 -5.92 -5.85
C ILE A 130 -6.39 -6.65 -4.52
N ILE A 131 -7.25 -7.63 -4.23
CA ILE A 131 -7.13 -8.46 -3.02
C ILE A 131 -5.79 -9.22 -3.00
N TRP A 132 -5.36 -9.75 -4.16
CA TRP A 132 -4.07 -10.42 -4.27
C TRP A 132 -2.91 -9.49 -3.94
N LEU A 133 -2.92 -8.24 -4.43
CA LEU A 133 -1.92 -7.22 -4.08
C LEU A 133 -1.96 -6.86 -2.59
N GLU A 134 -3.15 -6.74 -2.00
CA GLU A 134 -3.28 -6.48 -0.55
C GLU A 134 -2.70 -7.62 0.28
N LEU A 135 -2.93 -8.87 -0.14
CA LEU A 135 -2.37 -10.04 0.52
C LEU A 135 -0.84 -10.11 0.39
N CYS A 136 -0.25 -9.67 -0.74
CA CYS A 136 1.20 -9.57 -0.87
C CYS A 136 1.79 -8.58 0.15
N VAL A 137 1.16 -7.40 0.29
CA VAL A 137 1.59 -6.41 1.29
C VAL A 137 1.40 -6.94 2.72
N LEU A 138 0.34 -7.72 2.96
CA LEU A 138 0.10 -8.36 4.25
C LEU A 138 1.13 -9.47 4.55
N GLU A 139 1.52 -10.26 3.56
CA GLU A 139 2.58 -11.26 3.67
C GLU A 139 3.91 -10.61 4.06
N ASP A 140 4.29 -9.52 3.39
CA ASP A 140 5.47 -8.73 3.73
C ASP A 140 5.39 -8.18 5.16
N LYS A 141 4.20 -7.74 5.59
CA LYS A 141 3.97 -7.30 6.98
C LYS A 141 4.18 -8.44 7.97
N CYS A 142 3.63 -9.63 7.70
CA CYS A 142 3.84 -10.81 8.54
C CYS A 142 5.32 -11.20 8.60
N ASN A 143 6.02 -11.22 7.47
CA ASN A 143 7.44 -11.52 7.39
C ASN A 143 8.29 -10.55 8.22
N PHE A 144 7.99 -9.26 8.11
CA PHE A 144 8.64 -8.23 8.92
C PHE A 144 8.36 -8.40 10.42
N LEU A 145 7.13 -8.73 10.82
CA LEU A 145 6.82 -8.91 12.25
C LEU A 145 7.49 -10.17 12.81
N LEU A 146 7.56 -11.25 12.03
CA LEU A 146 8.21 -12.50 12.42
C LEU A 146 9.74 -12.39 12.50
N SER A 147 10.38 -11.43 11.81
CA SER A 147 11.84 -11.24 11.94
C SER A 147 12.27 -10.85 13.35
N PHE A 148 11.35 -10.37 14.20
CA PHE A 148 11.61 -10.00 15.60
C PHE A 148 11.39 -11.15 16.59
N GLU A 149 11.10 -12.38 16.15
CA GLU A 149 10.79 -13.53 17.02
C GLU A 149 11.91 -13.83 18.04
N HIS A 150 13.16 -13.63 17.65
CA HIS A 150 14.32 -13.88 18.51
C HIS A 150 14.83 -12.63 19.24
N GLU A 151 14.19 -11.48 19.04
CA GLU A 151 14.62 -10.19 19.62
C GLU A 151 13.69 -9.77 20.76
N ASN A 152 14.19 -8.90 21.66
CA ASN A 152 13.39 -8.36 22.76
C ASN A 152 12.31 -7.38 22.24
N VAL A 153 11.15 -7.93 21.86
CA VAL A 153 10.01 -7.26 21.21
C VAL A 153 9.55 -5.98 21.90
N VAL A 154 9.52 -5.97 23.24
CA VAL A 154 9.03 -4.84 24.05
C VAL A 154 9.89 -3.58 23.89
N SER A 155 11.15 -3.73 23.48
CA SER A 155 12.06 -2.59 23.26
C SER A 155 12.01 -2.03 21.83
N HIS A 156 11.42 -2.75 20.88
CA HIS A 156 11.47 -2.41 19.46
C HIS A 156 10.29 -1.53 19.07
N LYS A 157 10.54 -0.21 19.02
CA LYS A 157 9.54 0.79 18.62
C LYS A 157 8.95 0.52 17.24
N ASP A 158 9.74 -0.01 16.31
CA ASP A 158 9.30 -0.29 14.95
C ASP A 158 8.30 -1.44 14.87
N PHE A 159 8.47 -2.47 15.70
CA PHE A 159 7.52 -3.58 15.82
C PHE A 159 6.16 -3.08 16.34
N LEU A 160 6.17 -2.30 17.42
CA LEU A 160 4.95 -1.72 17.98
C LEU A 160 4.25 -0.78 17.00
N LYS A 161 5.02 0.10 16.35
CA LYS A 161 4.48 1.01 15.32
C LYS A 161 3.79 0.25 14.21
N GLU A 162 4.40 -0.84 13.75
CA GLU A 162 3.86 -1.64 12.67
C GLU A 162 2.59 -2.41 13.07
N LEU A 163 2.55 -2.95 14.30
CA LEU A 163 1.34 -3.59 14.83
C LEU A 163 0.17 -2.62 14.95
N THR A 164 0.43 -1.37 15.36
CA THR A 164 -0.61 -0.35 15.51
C THR A 164 -0.98 0.33 14.20
N SER A 165 -0.16 0.20 13.15
CA SER A 165 -0.39 0.85 11.87
C SER A 165 -1.52 0.15 11.12
N VAL A 166 -2.64 0.85 10.96
CA VAL A 166 -3.82 0.43 10.18
C VAL A 166 -3.93 1.30 8.94
N ARG A 167 -4.20 0.72 7.78
CA ARG A 167 -4.38 1.46 6.53
C ARG A 167 -5.65 2.34 6.63
N GLU A 168 -5.51 3.63 6.38
CA GLU A 168 -6.63 4.60 6.42
C GLU A 168 -7.18 4.98 5.04
N TRP A 169 -6.41 4.74 3.97
CA TRP A 169 -6.78 5.13 2.62
C TRP A 169 -7.48 4.01 1.85
N ASN A 170 -8.33 4.38 0.88
CA ASN A 170 -9.12 3.43 0.10
C ASN A 170 -8.33 2.92 -1.12
N VAL A 171 -8.09 1.61 -1.15
CA VAL A 171 -7.36 0.93 -2.23
C VAL A 171 -8.05 1.05 -3.59
N LEU A 172 -9.38 1.05 -3.61
CA LEU A 172 -10.14 1.17 -4.86
C LEU A 172 -10.03 2.58 -5.47
N GLN A 173 -9.83 3.60 -4.65
CA GLN A 173 -9.63 4.97 -5.10
C GLN A 173 -8.22 5.21 -5.62
N HIS A 174 -7.22 4.55 -5.00
CA HIS A 174 -5.80 4.74 -5.32
C HIS A 174 -5.06 3.40 -5.55
N PRO A 175 -5.41 2.62 -6.59
CA PRO A 175 -4.81 1.30 -6.82
C PRO A 175 -3.29 1.39 -7.10
N TYR A 176 -2.82 2.51 -7.66
CA TYR A 176 -1.40 2.76 -7.92
C TYR A 176 -0.56 2.88 -6.65
N TRP A 177 -1.13 3.36 -5.53
CA TRP A 177 -0.42 3.36 -4.25
C TRP A 177 -0.22 1.93 -3.72
N LEU A 178 -1.18 1.03 -3.96
CA LEU A 178 -1.04 -0.37 -3.55
C LEU A 178 0.03 -1.10 -4.37
N VAL A 179 0.04 -0.88 -5.69
CA VAL A 179 1.09 -1.43 -6.56
C VAL A 179 2.46 -0.92 -6.12
N PHE A 180 2.57 0.36 -5.78
CA PHE A 180 3.81 0.95 -5.27
C PHE A 180 4.26 0.34 -3.93
N GLU A 181 3.34 0.07 -3.00
CA GLU A 181 3.65 -0.65 -1.75
C GLU A 181 4.29 -2.02 -2.04
N MET A 182 3.66 -2.80 -2.92
CA MET A 182 4.12 -4.14 -3.29
C MET A 182 5.47 -4.10 -4.02
N GLU A 183 5.63 -3.25 -5.03
CA GLU A 183 6.85 -3.22 -5.85
C GLU A 183 8.07 -2.73 -5.08
N GLN A 184 7.90 -1.75 -4.18
CA GLN A 184 9.01 -1.18 -3.42
C GLN A 184 9.24 -1.90 -2.08
N ASN A 185 8.39 -2.87 -1.74
CA ASN A 185 8.35 -3.51 -0.43
C ASN A 185 8.36 -2.45 0.70
N ILE A 186 7.43 -1.49 0.58
CA ILE A 186 7.22 -0.44 1.57
C ILE A 186 5.76 -0.42 2.00
N ARG A 187 5.51 0.13 3.19
CA ARG A 187 4.16 0.32 3.72
C ARG A 187 3.92 1.80 3.95
N ILE A 188 2.84 2.31 3.35
CA ILE A 188 2.41 3.68 3.50
C ILE A 188 1.74 3.81 4.86
N ARG A 189 2.36 4.61 5.73
CA ARG A 189 1.86 4.87 7.08
C ARG A 189 0.69 5.87 7.06
N PRO A 190 -0.23 5.81 8.03
CA PRO A 190 -1.34 6.75 8.17
C PRO A 190 -0.91 8.22 8.07
N GLU A 191 0.12 8.59 8.84
CA GLU A 191 0.68 9.95 8.83
C GLU A 191 1.10 10.42 7.43
N GLN A 192 1.75 9.53 6.66
CA GLN A 192 2.20 9.83 5.29
C GLN A 192 1.00 10.04 4.36
N TYR A 193 -0.07 9.27 4.54
CA TYR A 193 -1.31 9.45 3.82
C TYR A 193 -1.99 10.77 4.19
N THR A 194 -2.16 11.09 5.49
CA THR A 194 -2.77 12.35 5.94
C THR A 194 -2.07 13.57 5.35
N ILE A 195 -0.73 13.56 5.37
CA ILE A 195 0.09 14.63 4.77
C ILE A 195 -0.12 14.70 3.26
N THR A 196 -0.08 13.55 2.58
CA THR A 196 -0.24 13.49 1.13
C THR A 196 -1.62 13.99 0.71
N ASN A 197 -2.68 13.57 1.40
CA ASN A 197 -4.04 14.03 1.15
C ASN A 197 -4.19 15.53 1.40
N HIS A 198 -3.61 16.05 2.49
CA HIS A 198 -3.60 17.48 2.76
C HIS A 198 -2.89 18.29 1.65
N LEU A 199 -1.79 17.79 1.09
CA LEU A 199 -1.07 18.42 -0.02
C LEU A 199 -1.83 18.34 -1.35
N ILE A 200 -2.61 17.28 -1.56
CA ILE A 200 -3.48 17.12 -2.72
C ILE A 200 -4.64 18.13 -2.67
N GLU A 201 -5.28 18.27 -1.50
CA GLU A 201 -6.41 19.17 -1.28
C GLU A 201 -5.98 20.64 -1.29
N ASN A 202 -4.82 20.98 -0.70
CA ASN A 202 -4.36 22.36 -0.54
C ASN A 202 -3.14 22.67 -1.42
N ARG A 203 -3.38 22.94 -2.70
CA ARG A 203 -2.33 23.27 -3.67
C ARG A 203 -1.59 24.56 -3.27
N GLY A 204 -0.26 24.50 -3.21
CA GLY A 204 0.60 25.64 -2.87
C GLY A 204 0.94 25.78 -1.39
N ASN A 205 0.40 24.92 -0.51
CA ASN A 205 0.79 24.90 0.89
C ASN A 205 2.16 24.24 1.08
N VAL A 206 2.97 24.86 1.95
CA VAL A 206 4.24 24.30 2.40
C VAL A 206 4.01 23.59 3.73
N VAL A 207 4.30 22.30 3.78
CA VAL A 207 4.19 21.49 5.01
C VAL A 207 5.59 21.09 5.45
N GLN A 208 5.94 21.42 6.70
CA GLN A 208 7.18 20.97 7.32
C GLN A 208 7.00 19.57 7.92
N LEU A 209 7.84 18.63 7.52
CA LEU A 209 7.76 17.23 7.94
C LEU A 209 8.92 16.87 8.86
N ASN A 210 8.66 16.08 9.89
CA ASN A 210 9.70 15.51 10.77
C ASN A 210 10.72 14.66 9.99
N MET A 211 11.94 14.58 10.52
CA MET A 211 13.00 13.73 9.96
C MET A 211 12.60 12.25 10.03
N GLY A 212 12.96 11.48 9.00
CA GLY A 212 12.66 10.05 8.94
C GLY A 212 11.23 9.67 8.54
N LEU A 213 10.33 10.63 8.27
CA LEU A 213 8.96 10.36 7.81
C LEU A 213 8.86 9.82 6.37
N GLY A 214 9.97 9.72 5.63
CA GLY A 214 9.95 9.22 4.25
C GLY A 214 9.48 10.25 3.21
N LYS A 215 9.82 11.53 3.39
CA LYS A 215 9.45 12.64 2.48
C LYS A 215 9.73 12.30 1.00
N THR A 216 10.97 11.96 0.71
CA THR A 216 11.44 11.71 -0.67
C THR A 216 11.13 10.30 -1.16
N ARG A 217 11.09 9.31 -0.26
CA ARG A 217 10.94 7.89 -0.63
C ARG A 217 9.48 7.45 -0.70
N VAL A 218 8.55 8.14 -0.03
CA VAL A 218 7.14 7.74 0.06
C VAL A 218 6.21 8.87 -0.38
N ILE A 219 6.24 10.01 0.32
CA ILE A 219 5.26 11.10 0.10
C ILE A 219 5.39 11.68 -1.32
N LEU A 220 6.62 11.96 -1.76
CA LEU A 220 6.85 12.51 -3.11
C LEU A 220 6.40 11.53 -4.22
N PRO A 221 6.80 10.23 -4.21
CA PRO A 221 6.25 9.25 -5.15
C PRO A 221 4.73 9.14 -5.12
N MET A 222 4.10 9.16 -3.93
CA MET A 222 2.64 9.11 -3.82
C MET A 222 1.96 10.29 -4.54
N LEU A 223 2.50 11.51 -4.40
CA LEU A 223 2.02 12.70 -5.09
C LEU A 223 2.23 12.61 -6.60
N ILE A 224 3.41 12.15 -7.04
CA ILE A 224 3.71 11.96 -8.46
C ILE A 224 2.74 10.96 -9.09
N LEU A 225 2.50 9.81 -8.44
CA LEU A 225 1.57 8.79 -8.93
C LEU A 225 0.13 9.31 -8.96
N TYR A 226 -0.27 10.07 -7.94
CA TYR A 226 -1.59 10.71 -7.90
C TYR A 226 -1.77 11.67 -9.08
N TRP A 227 -0.83 12.60 -9.30
CA TRP A 227 -0.97 13.56 -10.41
C TRP A 227 -0.74 12.92 -11.78
N SER A 228 0.09 11.88 -11.88
CA SER A 228 0.31 11.13 -13.12
C SER A 228 -0.91 10.31 -13.54
N SER A 229 -1.69 9.79 -12.59
CA SER A 229 -2.94 9.11 -12.90
C SER A 229 -4.05 10.11 -13.28
N ASP A 230 -4.01 11.32 -12.72
CA ASP A 230 -4.92 12.41 -13.09
C ASP A 230 -4.56 13.05 -14.45
N LEU A 231 -3.29 12.94 -14.86
CA LEU A 231 -2.75 13.43 -16.14
C LEU A 231 -3.41 12.80 -17.37
N GLU A 232 -3.87 11.55 -17.29
CA GLU A 232 -4.68 10.92 -18.34
C GLU A 232 -6.04 11.63 -18.55
N LYS A 233 -6.43 12.58 -17.67
CA LYS A 233 -7.68 13.37 -17.75
C LYS A 233 -7.51 14.83 -18.20
N ASN A 234 -6.39 15.21 -18.81
CA ASN A 234 -6.05 16.58 -19.28
C ASN A 234 -5.67 17.57 -18.15
N ALA A 235 -4.39 17.61 -17.77
CA ALA A 235 -3.64 18.84 -17.48
C ALA A 235 -2.26 18.49 -16.89
N ILE A 236 -1.18 18.85 -17.60
CA ILE A 236 0.20 18.86 -17.07
C ILE A 236 0.17 19.61 -15.72
N PRO A 237 0.55 18.98 -14.59
CA PRO A 237 0.62 19.66 -13.31
C PRO A 237 1.76 20.67 -13.44
N ARG A 238 1.42 21.95 -13.57
CA ARG A 238 2.41 23.00 -13.50
C ARG A 238 2.86 23.06 -12.04
N LEU A 239 4.09 22.64 -11.79
CA LEU A 239 4.77 23.02 -10.56
C LEU A 239 4.90 24.54 -10.61
N CYS A 240 4.08 25.25 -9.84
CA CYS A 240 4.32 26.65 -9.57
C CYS A 240 5.59 26.71 -8.72
N ILE A 241 6.72 26.96 -9.39
CA ILE A 241 7.98 27.38 -8.79
C ILE A 241 7.90 28.89 -8.59
#